data_AF-A0A2V6NYM5-F1
#
_entry.id   AF-A0A2V6NYM5-F1
#
_cell.length_a   1.000
_cell.length_b   1.000
_cell.length_c   1.000
_cell.angle_alpha   90.00
_cell.angle_beta   90.00
_cell.angle_gamma   90.00
#
_symmetry.space_group_name_H-M   'P 1'
#
loop_
_entity.id
_entity.type
_entity.pdbx_description
1 polymer ?
#
loop_
_entity_poly.entity_id
_entity_poly.type
_entity_poly.pdbx_seq_one_letter_code
_entity_poly.pdbx_strand_id
1 'polypeptide(L)' 'NGVPMCGVPYHAAQNYIAKLIKAGKRVAICDQTSEPQPGRIVTRDITQIISAGTVSELGLLEAKRAN' A
#
# COMPACT_ATOMS: atom_id res chain seq x y z
N ASN A 1 10.26 18.64 18.13
CA ASN A 1 10.13 17.28 17.55
C ASN A 1 8.66 16.90 17.50
N GLY A 2 8.00 16.89 16.35
CA GLY A 2 6.56 16.60 16.34
C GLY A 2 5.90 16.58 14.98
N VAL A 3 6.38 15.73 14.06
CA VAL A 3 5.57 15.34 12.90
C VAL A 3 4.82 14.06 13.29
N PRO A 4 3.47 14.05 13.33
CA PRO A 4 2.72 12.83 13.60
C PRO A 4 3.05 11.77 12.55
N MET A 5 3.35 10.55 13.01
CA MET A 5 3.65 9.41 12.15
C MET A 5 2.80 8.22 12.56
N CYS A 6 2.39 7.43 11.57
CA CYS A 6 1.78 6.13 11.78
C CYS A 6 2.35 5.13 10.75
N GLY A 7 2.20 3.84 11.01
CA GLY A 7 2.70 2.80 10.13
C GLY A 7 2.06 1.46 10.43
N VAL A 8 2.20 0.53 9.49
CA VAL A 8 1.76 -0.85 9.62
C VAL A 8 2.91 -1.78 9.19
N PRO A 9 3.01 -2.99 9.74
CA PRO A 9 3.98 -3.97 9.26
C PRO A 9 3.72 -4.32 7.79
N TYR A 10 4.79 -4.40 6.98
CA TYR A 10 4.70 -4.69 5.54
C TYR A 10 3.85 -5.93 5.23
N HIS A 11 4.09 -7.04 5.94
CA HIS A 11 3.37 -8.31 5.73
C HIS A 11 1.87 -8.22 6.05
N ALA A 12 1.44 -7.22 6.84
CA ALA A 12 0.04 -7.00 7.19
C ALA A 12 -0.61 -5.90 6.34
N ALA A 13 0.15 -5.20 5.49
CA ALA A 13 -0.28 -3.99 4.79
C ALA A 13 -1.53 -4.23 3.92
N GLN A 14 -1.63 -5.38 3.27
CA GLN A 14 -2.73 -5.74 2.38
C GLN A 14 -4.10 -5.62 3.08
N ASN A 15 -4.23 -6.09 4.33
CA ASN A 15 -5.47 -6.00 5.09
C ASN A 15 -5.85 -4.56 5.44
N TYR A 16 -4.87 -3.70 5.72
CA TYR A 16 -5.11 -2.28 6.00
C TYR A 16 -5.48 -1.51 4.73
N ILE A 17 -4.80 -1.80 3.62
CA ILE A 17 -5.14 -1.26 2.31
C ILE A 17 -6.58 -1.61 1.96
N ALA A 18 -7.00 -2.86 2.15
CA ALA A 18 -8.39 -3.29 1.94
C ALA A 18 -9.41 -2.41 2.69
N LYS A 19 -9.14 -2.14 3.97
CA LYS A 19 -10.00 -1.28 4.81
C LYS A 19 -10.04 0.15 4.27
N LEU A 20 -8.90 0.69 3.84
CA LEU A 20 -8.82 2.03 3.25
C LEU A 20 -9.59 2.12 1.93
N ILE A 21 -9.47 1.11 1.06
CA ILE A 21 -10.23 1.06 -0.20
C ILE A 21 -11.74 0.95 0.08
N LYS A 22 -12.16 0.07 1.02
CA LYS A 22 -13.56 -0.03 1.47
C LYS A 22 -14.10 1.28 2.03
N ALA A 23 -13.24 2.11 2.64
CA ALA A 23 -13.55 3.46 3.10
C ALA A 23 -13.50 4.54 1.99
N GLY A 24 -13.39 4.14 0.71
CA GLY A 24 -13.37 5.04 -0.44
C GLY A 24 -12.07 5.83 -0.60
N LYS A 25 -10.97 5.38 0.02
CA LYS A 25 -9.65 6.01 -0.15
C LYS A 25 -8.87 5.33 -1.26
N ARG A 26 -7.97 6.08 -1.89
CA ARG A 26 -6.95 5.56 -2.81
C ARG A 26 -5.64 5.46 -2.05
N VAL A 27 -4.84 4.44 -2.36
CA VAL A 27 -3.56 4.20 -1.69
C VAL A 27 -2.46 4.11 -2.75
N ALA A 28 -1.37 4.86 -2.56
CA ALA A 28 -0.15 4.72 -3.34
C ALA A 28 0.88 3.93 -2.52
N ILE A 29 1.48 2.91 -3.13
CA ILE A 29 2.55 2.12 -2.53
C ILE A 29 3.87 2.66 -3.06
N CYS A 30 4.79 2.93 -2.14
CA CYS A 30 6.11 3.45 -2.44
C CYS A 30 7.17 2.55 -1.79
N ASP A 31 7.93 1.85 -2.62
CA ASP A 31 8.91 0.86 -2.19
C ASP A 31 10.34 1.35 -2.36
N GLN A 32 11.28 0.63 -1.77
CA GLN A 32 12.71 0.87 -1.99
C GLN A 32 13.12 0.26 -3.32
N THR A 33 13.62 1.08 -4.23
CA THR A 33 14.01 0.66 -5.58
C THR A 33 15.51 0.44 -5.72
N SER A 34 16.31 0.93 -4.77
CA SER A 34 17.76 0.69 -4.71
C SER A 34 18.13 -0.18 -3.52
N GLU A 35 19.22 -0.92 -3.64
CA GLU A 35 19.79 -1.66 -2.51
C GLU A 35 20.21 -0.71 -1.36
N PRO A 36 19.90 -1.09 -0.11
CA PRO A 36 20.33 -0.32 1.05
C PRO A 36 21.84 -0.44 1.26
N GLN A 37 22.51 0.72 1.32
CA GLN A 37 23.95 0.81 1.56
C GLN A 37 24.21 1.69 2.79
N PRO A 38 25.21 1.35 3.64
CA PRO A 38 25.56 2.18 4.79
C PRO A 38 25.85 3.63 4.39
N GLY A 39 25.25 4.58 5.11
CA GLY A 39 25.45 6.02 4.88
C GLY A 39 24.72 6.61 3.67
N ARG A 40 23.90 5.83 2.95
CA ARG A 40 23.18 6.29 1.77
C ARG A 40 21.66 6.10 1.90
N ILE A 41 20.89 7.11 1.52
CA ILE A 41 19.43 7.02 1.44
C ILE A 41 19.05 6.24 0.18
N VAL A 42 18.19 5.24 0.34
CA VAL A 42 17.62 4.47 -0.77
C VAL A 42 16.71 5.33 -1.64
N THR A 43 16.72 5.07 -2.95
CA THR A 43 15.71 5.61 -3.86
C THR A 43 14.36 4.97 -3.56
N ARG A 44 13.29 5.77 -3.69
CA ARG A 44 11.92 5.34 -3.45
C ARG A 44 11.02 5.88 -4.53
N ASP A 45 10.28 4.99 -5.16
CA ASP A 45 9.34 5.32 -6.23
C ASP A 45 7.97 4.70 -5.97
N ILE A 46 6.93 5.27 -6.58
CA ILE A 46 5.58 4.70 -6.53
C ILE A 46 5.55 3.48 -7.45
N THR A 47 5.38 2.31 -6.86
CA THR A 47 5.33 1.03 -7.58
C THR A 47 3.91 0.64 -7.96
N GLN A 48 2.92 1.07 -7.18
CA GLN A 48 1.52 0.73 -7.41
C GLN A 48 0.56 1.80 -6.89
N ILE A 49 -0.55 1.99 -7.61
CA ILE A 49 -1.68 2.82 -7.16
C ILE A 49 -2.94 1.96 -7.07
N ILE A 50 -3.48 1.85 -5.87
CA ILE A 50 -4.60 0.99 -5.53
C ILE A 50 -5.84 1.85 -5.32
N SER A 51 -6.91 1.48 -6.02
CA SER A 51 -8.21 2.14 -5.98
C SER A 51 -9.32 1.08 -6.01
N ALA A 52 -10.57 1.50 -5.78
CA ALA A 52 -11.72 0.60 -5.86
C ALA A 52 -11.81 -0.14 -7.21
N GLY A 53 -11.41 0.50 -8.32
CA GLY A 53 -11.43 -0.11 -9.65
C GLY A 53 -10.26 -1.06 -9.94
N THR A 54 -9.17 -0.99 -9.17
CA THR A 54 -7.95 -1.81 -9.38
C THR A 54 -7.77 -2.88 -8.28
N VAL A 55 -8.69 -2.96 -7.32
CA VAL A 55 -8.58 -3.84 -6.14
C VAL A 55 -8.61 -5.34 -6.50
N SER A 56 -9.11 -5.68 -7.69
CA SER A 56 -9.18 -7.06 -8.20
C SER A 56 -7.79 -7.69 -8.40
N GLU A 57 -6.74 -6.88 -8.57
CA GLU A 57 -5.34 -7.35 -8.74
C GLU A 57 -4.71 -7.87 -7.44
N LEU A 58 -5.30 -7.55 -6.28
CA LEU A 58 -4.72 -7.84 -4.97
C LEU A 58 -5.37 -9.04 -4.27
N GLY A 59 -6.25 -9.80 -4.94
CA GLY A 59 -7.01 -10.89 -4.29
C GLY A 59 -7.86 -10.42 -3.10
N LEU A 60 -8.12 -9.11 -3.00
CA LEU A 60 -8.81 -8.45 -1.90
C LEU A 60 -10.34 -8.46 -2.06
N LEU A 61 -10.83 -8.88 -3.22
CA LEU A 61 -12.25 -9.14 -3.43
C LEU A 61 -12.59 -10.47 -2.76
N GLU A 62 -13.36 -10.42 -1.68
CA GLU A 62 -14.16 -11.57 -1.27
C GLU A 62 -15.00 -11.99 -2.48
N ALA A 63 -14.95 -13.29 -2.82
CA ALA A 63 -15.58 -13.91 -3.99
C ALA A 63 -17.13 -13.89 -3.96
N LYS A 64 -17.74 -12.77 -3.59
CA LYS A 64 -19.17 -12.63 -3.40
C LYS A 64 -19.70 -11.29 -3.89
N ARG A 65 -19.62 -11.10 -5.20
CA ARG A 65 -20.64 -10.35 -5.94
C ARG A 65 -20.72 -10.92 -7.34
N ALA A 66 -21.71 -11.80 -7.53
CA ALA A 66 -22.25 -12.07 -8.86
C ALA A 66 -22.91 -10.77 -9.35
N ASN A 67 -22.59 -10.37 -10.58
CA ASN A 67 -23.45 -9.50 -11.37
C ASN A 67 -24.62 -10.32 -11.92
#